data_AF-A0AAD9LCU6-F1
#
_entry.id   AF-A0AAD9LCU6-F1
#
_cell.length_a   1.000
_cell.length_b   1.000
_cell.length_c   1.000
_cell.angle_alpha   90.00
_cell.angle_beta   90.00
_cell.angle_gamma   90.00
#
_symmetry.space_group_name_H-M   'P 1'
#
loop_
_entity.id
_entity.type
_entity.pdbx_description
1 polymer ?
#
loop_
_entity_poly.entity_id
_entity_poly.type
_entity_poly.pdbx_seq_one_letter_code
_entity_poly.pdbx_strand_id
1 'polypeptide(L)'
;MDIYEEAQGVLAVITEQSLPKTKKAIAGKFNEDDCEADIRYVFPQVFVKKALFAIRVFLKSLSDEVSGDIVGVKVPRFGIYSDKDIHTMDRWHTAMEYVADTKQAIDWVQNTDSSGLESQWNFKMVSATFKPIGKR
;
A
#
# COMPACT_ATOMS: atom_id res chain seq x y z
N MET A 1 -26.14 -14.00 3.75
CA MET A 1 -24.75 -14.44 3.98
C MET A 1 -23.91 -13.21 3.73
N ASP A 2 -23.27 -12.70 4.79
CA ASP A 2 -22.70 -11.35 4.79
C ASP A 2 -21.35 -11.37 4.06
N ILE A 3 -21.32 -10.73 2.89
CA ILE A 3 -20.15 -10.60 2.00
C ILE A 3 -18.92 -10.03 2.75
N TYR A 4 -19.17 -9.31 3.84
CA TYR A 4 -18.14 -8.74 4.72
C TYR A 4 -17.42 -9.80 5.56
N GLU A 5 -18.15 -10.76 6.14
CA GLU A 5 -17.60 -11.86 6.95
C GLU A 5 -16.80 -12.83 6.06
N GLU A 6 -17.27 -13.08 4.85
CA GLU A 6 -16.59 -13.92 3.86
C GLU A 6 -15.30 -13.25 3.35
N ALA A 7 -15.32 -11.94 3.13
CA ALA A 7 -14.13 -11.15 2.80
C ALA A 7 -13.13 -11.08 3.96
N GLN A 8 -13.58 -10.96 5.21
CA GLN A 8 -12.70 -11.04 6.39
C GLN A 8 -12.03 -12.41 6.53
N GLY A 9 -12.75 -13.49 6.24
CA GLY A 9 -12.19 -14.85 6.22
C GLY A 9 -11.09 -15.04 5.18
N VAL A 10 -11.21 -14.39 4.01
CA VAL A 10 -10.18 -14.42 2.95
C VAL A 10 -9.01 -13.47 3.25
N LEU A 11 -9.26 -12.33 3.88
CA LEU A 11 -8.21 -11.40 4.35
C LEU A 11 -7.36 -11.98 5.49
N ALA A 12 -7.80 -13.08 6.12
CA ALA A 12 -7.20 -13.63 7.33
C ALA A 12 -5.87 -14.41 7.16
N VAL A 13 -5.25 -14.50 5.98
CA VAL A 13 -4.05 -15.36 5.80
C VAL A 13 -2.86 -14.67 5.13
N ILE A 14 -2.84 -13.34 5.04
CA ILE A 14 -1.61 -12.62 4.63
C ILE A 14 -1.16 -11.74 5.79
N THR A 15 -0.13 -12.21 6.48
CA THR A 15 0.49 -11.47 7.60
C THR A 15 1.64 -10.62 7.10
N GLU A 16 1.85 -9.47 7.74
CA GLU A 16 3.06 -8.69 7.53
C GLU A 16 4.28 -9.42 8.12
N GLN A 17 5.26 -9.73 7.29
CA GLN A 17 6.49 -10.37 7.73
C GLN A 17 7.50 -9.31 8.16
N SER A 18 7.82 -9.27 9.46
CA SER A 18 8.81 -8.32 9.96
C SER A 18 10.19 -8.55 9.31
N LEU A 19 10.81 -7.45 8.89
CA LEU A 19 12.18 -7.41 8.37
C LEU A 19 13.04 -6.52 9.27
N PRO A 20 14.31 -6.90 9.54
CA PRO A 20 15.25 -6.00 10.17
C PRO A 20 15.37 -4.70 9.35
N LYS A 21 15.35 -3.54 9.99
CA LYS A 21 15.46 -2.23 9.32
C LYS A 21 16.73 -2.09 8.46
N THR A 22 17.77 -2.84 8.80
CA THR A 22 19.07 -2.88 8.09
C THR A 22 19.06 -3.75 6.84
N LYS A 23 17.95 -4.42 6.52
CA LYS A 23 17.89 -5.33 5.38
C LYS A 23 18.08 -4.56 4.07
N LYS A 24 18.89 -5.15 3.19
CA LYS A 24 19.15 -4.64 1.84
C LYS A 24 18.19 -5.31 0.86
N ALA A 25 17.64 -4.50 -0.04
CA ALA A 25 16.97 -4.92 -1.25
C ALA A 25 17.99 -4.79 -2.39
N ILE A 26 18.24 -5.87 -3.13
CA ILE A 26 19.20 -5.88 -4.23
C ILE A 26 18.42 -6.11 -5.52
N ALA A 27 18.26 -5.06 -6.32
CA ALA A 27 17.59 -5.15 -7.61
C ALA A 27 18.51 -5.80 -8.66
N GLY A 28 17.93 -6.58 -9.56
CA GLY A 28 18.67 -7.32 -10.58
C GLY A 28 17.77 -7.98 -11.61
N LYS A 29 18.39 -8.54 -12.65
CA LYS A 29 17.78 -9.51 -13.56
C LYS A 29 17.95 -10.91 -12.96
N PHE A 30 16.88 -11.69 -12.94
CA PHE A 30 16.82 -13.03 -12.38
C PHE A 30 16.04 -13.95 -13.31
N ASN A 31 16.30 -15.26 -13.26
CA ASN A 31 15.46 -16.22 -13.95
C ASN A 31 14.08 -16.27 -13.28
N GLU A 32 13.04 -16.57 -14.06
CA GLU A 32 11.69 -16.77 -13.54
C GLU A 32 11.65 -17.93 -12.54
N ASP A 33 12.38 -19.01 -12.81
CA ASP A 33 12.47 -20.20 -11.95
C ASP A 33 13.11 -19.92 -10.57
N ASP A 34 13.90 -18.84 -10.46
CA ASP A 34 14.53 -18.44 -9.19
C ASP A 34 13.61 -17.54 -8.34
N CYS A 35 12.50 -17.05 -8.92
CA CYS A 35 11.55 -16.19 -8.22
C CYS A 35 10.64 -17.00 -7.29
N GLU A 36 10.30 -16.39 -6.15
CA GLU A 36 9.34 -16.96 -5.21
C GLU A 36 7.95 -16.99 -5.85
N ALA A 37 7.37 -18.18 -5.99
CA ALA A 37 6.08 -18.37 -6.64
C ALA A 37 4.89 -18.34 -5.67
N ASP A 38 5.12 -18.51 -4.37
CA ASP A 38 4.07 -18.60 -3.34
C ASP A 38 4.26 -17.53 -2.25
N ILE A 39 3.69 -16.34 -2.50
CA ILE A 39 3.78 -15.21 -1.57
C ILE A 39 2.75 -15.36 -0.46
N ARG A 40 3.22 -15.82 0.71
CA ARG A 40 2.38 -16.01 1.91
C ARG A 40 2.37 -14.83 2.88
N TYR A 41 3.16 -13.80 2.59
CA TYR A 41 3.33 -12.65 3.48
C TYR A 41 3.67 -11.39 2.71
N VAL A 42 3.43 -10.25 3.36
CA VAL A 42 3.77 -8.93 2.81
C VAL A 42 4.90 -8.33 3.62
N PHE A 43 5.91 -7.77 2.94
CA PHE A 43 6.97 -7.04 3.62
C PHE A 43 6.50 -5.67 4.14
N PRO A 44 7.17 -5.09 5.14
CA PRO A 44 6.77 -3.78 5.67
C PRO A 44 6.82 -2.71 4.59
N GLN A 45 5.89 -1.75 4.62
CA GLN A 45 5.73 -0.73 3.58
C GLN A 45 7.03 0.04 3.31
N VAL A 46 7.80 0.33 4.36
CA VAL A 46 9.11 1.00 4.28
C VAL A 46 10.09 0.20 3.41
N PHE A 47 10.09 -1.12 3.55
CA PHE A 47 10.94 -2.00 2.73
C PHE A 47 10.43 -2.10 1.29
N VAL A 48 9.10 -2.22 1.10
CA VAL A 48 8.49 -2.27 -0.24
C VAL A 48 8.83 -1.02 -1.05
N LYS A 49 8.70 0.17 -0.45
CA LYS A 49 9.10 1.45 -1.09
C LYS A 49 10.59 1.47 -1.45
N LYS A 50 11.45 0.92 -0.60
CA LYS A 50 12.90 0.81 -0.85
C LYS A 50 13.20 -0.16 -2.01
N ALA A 51 12.48 -1.28 -2.09
CA ALA A 51 12.59 -2.26 -3.15
C ALA A 51 12.17 -1.67 -4.51
N LEU A 52 11.02 -0.98 -4.57
CA LEU A 52 10.56 -0.25 -5.75
C LEU A 52 11.57 0.80 -6.21
N PHE A 53 12.14 1.55 -5.27
CA PHE A 53 13.18 2.53 -5.60
C PHE A 53 14.42 1.86 -6.20
N ALA A 54 14.87 0.74 -5.62
CA ALA A 54 16.02 -0.01 -6.13
C ALA A 54 15.76 -0.54 -7.56
N ILE A 55 14.58 -1.11 -7.81
CA ILE A 55 14.16 -1.56 -9.15
C ILE A 55 14.20 -0.40 -10.13
N ARG A 56 13.61 0.75 -9.77
CA ARG A 56 13.59 1.94 -10.63
C ARG A 56 14.99 2.44 -10.98
N VAL A 57 15.91 2.46 -10.01
CA VAL A 57 17.31 2.86 -10.25
C VAL A 57 18.00 1.85 -11.16
N PHE A 58 17.77 0.55 -10.93
CA PHE A 58 18.34 -0.52 -11.74
C PHE A 58 17.84 -0.47 -13.19
N LEU A 59 16.54 -0.35 -13.41
CA LEU A 59 15.94 -0.23 -14.74
C LEU A 59 16.48 0.98 -15.52
N LYS A 60 16.69 2.12 -14.85
CA LYS A 60 17.31 3.30 -15.48
C LYS A 60 18.77 3.07 -15.87
N SER A 61 19.48 2.18 -15.18
CA SER A 61 20.88 1.85 -15.48
C SER A 61 21.03 0.82 -16.60
N LEU A 62 19.96 0.12 -16.96
CA LEU A 62 19.96 -0.83 -18.06
C LEU A 62 19.72 -0.09 -19.39
N SER A 63 20.74 -0.02 -20.24
CA SER A 63 20.61 0.40 -21.63
C SER A 63 20.07 -0.78 -22.46
N ASP A 64 18.74 -0.90 -22.48
CA ASP A 64 17.93 -1.66 -23.45
C ASP A 64 18.58 -2.93 -24.05
N GLU A 65 18.62 -4.02 -23.28
CA GLU A 65 18.80 -5.36 -23.83
C GLU A 65 17.67 -6.28 -23.36
N VAL A 66 16.88 -6.71 -24.34
CA VAL A 66 15.80 -7.69 -24.25
C VAL A 66 16.43 -9.06 -23.98
N SER A 67 16.67 -9.37 -22.71
CA SER A 67 16.87 -10.75 -22.26
C SER A 67 15.60 -11.22 -21.57
N GLY A 68 15.26 -12.50 -21.71
CA GLY A 68 14.09 -13.14 -21.09
C GLY A 68 14.16 -13.25 -19.56
N ASP A 69 14.97 -12.41 -18.91
CA ASP A 69 15.13 -12.37 -17.47
C ASP A 69 14.07 -11.45 -16.85
N ILE A 70 13.58 -11.82 -15.67
CA ILE A 70 12.65 -11.02 -14.90
C ILE A 70 13.43 -10.02 -14.05
N VAL A 71 13.03 -8.76 -14.09
CA VAL A 71 13.54 -7.76 -13.15
C VAL A 71 12.86 -7.95 -11.80
N GLY A 72 13.66 -8.03 -10.75
CA GLY A 72 13.15 -8.27 -9.40
C GLY A 72 14.11 -7.78 -8.32
N VAL A 73 13.82 -8.17 -7.08
CA VAL A 73 14.59 -7.84 -5.88
C VAL A 73 14.94 -9.10 -5.13
N LYS A 74 16.25 -9.33 -4.97
CA LYS A 74 16.78 -10.34 -4.06
C LYS A 74 16.76 -9.80 -2.62
N VAL A 75 16.08 -10.53 -1.75
CA VAL A 75 16.02 -10.28 -0.30
C VAL A 75 16.76 -11.43 0.40
N PRO A 76 17.96 -11.19 0.96
CA PRO A 76 18.76 -12.27 1.54
C PRO A 76 17.99 -13.08 2.58
N ARG A 77 18.02 -14.41 2.51
CA ARG A 77 17.29 -15.37 3.37
C ARG A 77 15.76 -15.44 3.16
N PHE A 78 15.20 -14.65 2.27
CA PHE A 78 13.76 -14.68 1.96
C PHE A 78 13.49 -15.14 0.54
N GLY A 79 14.35 -14.77 -0.41
CA GLY A 79 14.23 -15.22 -1.80
C GLY A 79 14.42 -14.08 -2.79
N ILE A 80 13.99 -14.32 -4.02
CA ILE A 80 13.93 -13.34 -5.09
C ILE A 80 12.45 -13.07 -5.38
N TYR A 81 12.08 -11.81 -5.42
CA TYR A 81 10.72 -11.39 -5.69
C TYR A 81 10.70 -10.61 -6.99
N SER A 82 9.77 -10.90 -7.88
CA SER A 82 9.64 -10.18 -9.14
C SER A 82 9.18 -8.74 -8.89
N ASP A 83 9.38 -7.87 -9.89
CA ASP A 83 8.82 -6.51 -9.88
C ASP A 83 7.29 -6.53 -9.66
N LYS A 84 6.59 -7.50 -10.26
CA LYS A 84 5.14 -7.68 -10.08
C LYS A 84 4.77 -7.98 -8.63
N ASP A 85 5.57 -8.78 -7.94
CA ASP A 85 5.33 -9.16 -6.55
C ASP A 85 5.48 -7.97 -5.61
N ILE A 86 6.57 -7.20 -5.80
CA ILE A 86 6.82 -5.99 -5.01
C ILE A 86 5.72 -4.95 -5.25
N HIS A 87 5.25 -4.78 -6.49
CA HIS A 87 4.10 -3.92 -6.80
C HIS A 87 2.79 -4.41 -6.19
N THR A 88 2.59 -5.73 -6.13
CA THR A 88 1.41 -6.32 -5.49
C THR A 88 1.41 -6.06 -3.98
N MET A 89 2.57 -6.17 -3.32
CA MET A 89 2.73 -5.81 -1.91
C MET A 89 2.44 -4.32 -1.64
N ASP A 90 2.84 -3.41 -2.54
CA ASP A 90 2.56 -1.97 -2.41
C ASP A 90 1.05 -1.67 -2.54
N ARG A 91 0.38 -2.34 -3.47
CA ARG A 91 -1.09 -2.28 -3.61
C ARG A 91 -1.79 -2.83 -2.39
N TRP A 92 -1.29 -3.91 -1.80
CA TRP A 92 -1.82 -4.45 -0.55
C TRP A 92 -1.76 -3.40 0.57
N HIS A 93 -0.62 -2.72 0.75
CA HIS A 93 -0.50 -1.64 1.75
C HIS A 93 -1.49 -0.50 1.50
N THR A 94 -1.66 -0.10 0.24
CA THR A 94 -2.61 0.96 -0.14
C THR A 94 -4.06 0.53 0.13
N ALA A 95 -4.42 -0.71 -0.19
CA ALA A 95 -5.74 -1.25 0.08
C ALA A 95 -6.03 -1.33 1.58
N MET A 96 -5.05 -1.76 2.38
CA MET A 96 -5.18 -1.83 3.84
C MET A 96 -5.35 -0.45 4.48
N GLU A 97 -4.71 0.59 3.94
CA GLU A 97 -4.92 1.99 4.36
C GLU A 97 -6.38 2.42 4.12
N TYR A 98 -6.94 2.15 2.93
CA TYR A 98 -8.36 2.45 2.65
C TYR A 98 -9.33 1.68 3.53
N VAL A 99 -9.04 0.41 3.84
CA VAL A 99 -9.86 -0.40 4.75
C VAL A 99 -9.83 0.19 6.16
N ALA A 100 -8.67 0.64 6.64
CA ALA A 100 -8.53 1.28 7.94
C ALA A 100 -9.30 2.61 8.01
N ASP A 101 -9.19 3.46 6.99
CA ASP A 101 -9.91 4.74 6.90
C ASP A 101 -11.42 4.51 6.87
N THR A 102 -11.88 3.53 6.10
CA THR A 102 -13.30 3.19 6.00
C THR A 102 -13.83 2.69 7.33
N LYS A 103 -13.07 1.84 8.04
CA LYS A 103 -13.44 1.37 9.38
C LYS A 103 -13.54 2.54 10.36
N GLN A 104 -12.58 3.45 10.36
CA GLN A 104 -12.62 4.65 11.21
C GLN A 104 -13.85 5.53 10.90
N ALA A 105 -14.21 5.69 9.61
CA ALA A 105 -15.39 6.44 9.22
C ALA A 105 -16.69 5.77 9.68
N ILE A 106 -16.79 4.43 9.58
CA ILE A 106 -17.93 3.67 10.10
C ILE A 106 -18.04 3.81 11.62
N ASP A 107 -16.93 3.62 12.33
CA ASP A 107 -16.88 3.78 13.79
C ASP A 107 -17.27 5.20 14.20
N TRP A 108 -16.87 6.22 13.44
CA TRP A 108 -17.29 7.61 13.67
C TRP A 108 -18.81 7.78 13.51
N VAL A 109 -19.39 7.33 12.39
CA VAL A 109 -20.84 7.43 12.13
C VAL A 109 -21.66 6.72 13.20
N GLN A 110 -21.23 5.53 13.64
CA GLN A 110 -21.93 4.75 14.65
C GLN A 110 -21.87 5.39 16.05
N ASN A 111 -20.81 6.15 16.35
CA ASN A 111 -20.62 6.78 17.66
C ASN A 111 -21.08 8.24 17.72
N THR A 112 -21.46 8.86 16.60
CA THR A 112 -22.09 10.18 16.58
C THR A 112 -23.61 10.05 16.53
N ASP A 113 -24.29 10.42 17.63
CA ASP A 113 -25.73 10.64 17.65
C ASP A 113 -26.12 11.67 16.57
N SER A 114 -27.20 11.37 15.83
CA SER A 114 -27.72 12.16 14.71
C SER A 114 -28.09 13.61 15.04
N SER A 115 -28.07 14.02 16.31
CA SER A 115 -28.32 15.39 16.77
C SER A 115 -27.13 16.35 16.56
N GLY A 116 -25.91 15.85 16.34
CA GLY A 116 -24.71 16.67 16.12
C GLY A 116 -24.52 17.16 14.67
N LEU A 117 -25.23 16.56 13.71
CA LEU A 117 -25.03 16.79 12.28
C LEU A 117 -25.54 18.16 11.81
N GLU A 118 -26.71 18.62 12.25
CA GLU A 118 -27.25 19.93 11.83
C GLU A 118 -26.41 21.12 12.30
N SER A 119 -25.72 20.97 13.44
CA SER A 119 -24.88 22.04 14.01
C SER A 119 -23.54 22.19 13.28
N GLN A 120 -22.91 21.09 12.84
CA GLN A 120 -21.62 21.15 12.15
C GLN A 120 -21.72 21.49 10.66
N TRP A 121 -22.77 21.05 9.96
CA TRP A 121 -22.99 21.45 8.56
C TRP A 121 -23.25 22.96 8.43
N ASN A 122 -24.00 23.56 9.37
CA ASN A 122 -24.19 25.00 9.44
C ASN A 122 -22.88 25.75 9.75
N PHE A 123 -22.03 25.23 10.64
CA PHE A 123 -20.76 25.88 10.96
C PHE A 123 -19.78 25.88 9.77
N LYS A 124 -19.69 24.77 9.02
CA LYS A 124 -18.84 24.69 7.82
C LYS A 124 -19.34 25.58 6.68
N MET A 125 -20.65 25.65 6.43
CA MET A 125 -21.22 26.52 5.38
C MET A 125 -21.09 28.02 5.68
N VAL A 126 -21.26 28.44 6.94
CA VAL A 126 -21.09 29.85 7.35
C VAL A 126 -19.62 30.28 7.24
N SER A 127 -18.66 29.40 7.52
CA SER A 127 -17.23 29.71 7.36
C SER A 127 -16.79 29.86 5.90
N ALA A 128 -17.48 29.20 4.96
CA ALA A 128 -17.17 29.25 3.54
C ALA A 128 -17.76 30.49 2.82
N THR A 129 -18.72 31.19 3.43
CA THR A 129 -19.45 32.29 2.79
C THR A 129 -18.99 33.71 3.18
N PHE A 130 -18.02 33.86 4.09
CA PHE A 130 -17.53 35.18 4.49
C PHE A 130 -16.06 35.42 4.11
N LYS A 131 -15.82 35.76 2.83
CA LYS A 131 -14.65 36.58 2.44
C LYS A 131 -15.13 38.01 2.18
N PRO A 132 -14.78 39.00 3.03
CA PRO A 132 -15.06 40.39 2.69
C PRO A 132 -14.19 40.79 1.50
N ILE A 133 -14.82 41.18 0.39
CA ILE A 133 -14.15 41.84 -0.73
C ILE A 133 -13.68 43.21 -0.22
N GLY A 134 -12.40 43.29 0.10
CA GLY A 134 -11.72 44.55 0.39
C GLY A 134 -11.74 45.44 -0.84
N LYS A 135 -12.44 46.57 -0.74
CA LYS A 135 -12.39 47.67 -1.70
C LYS A 135 -10.98 48.27 -1.75
N ARG A 136 -10.48 48.54 -2.95
CA ARG A 136 -9.60 49.67 -3.25
C ARG A 136 -10.26 50.47 -4.35
#